data_AF-A0AAV4PNL6-F1
#
_entry.id   AF-A0AAV4PNL6-F1
#
_cell.length_a   1.000
_cell.length_b   1.000
_cell.length_c   1.000
_cell.angle_alpha   90.00
_cell.angle_beta   90.00
_cell.angle_gamma   90.00
#
_symmetry.space_group_name_H-M   'P 1'
#
loop_
_entity.id
_entity.type
_entity.pdbx_description
1 polymer ?
#
loop_
_entity_poly.entity_id
_entity_poly.type
_entity_poly.pdbx_seq_one_letter_code
_entity_poly.pdbx_strand_id
1 'polypeptide(L)' 'MAKIIRKAIDKEKSIEIKTSNVDLVTETDKKVEDLLKKGFLESFRII' A
#
# COMPACT_ATOMS: atom_id res chain seq x y z
N MET A 1 -0.13 7.43 7.75
CA MET A 1 -0.93 6.32 7.17
C MET A 1 -2.39 6.68 6.92
N ALA A 2 -3.17 7.04 7.95
CA ALA A 2 -4.61 7.31 7.82
C ALA A 2 -5.01 8.32 6.71
N LYS A 3 -4.24 9.41 6.55
CA LYS A 3 -4.48 10.40 5.48
C LYS A 3 -4.30 9.85 4.05
N ILE A 4 -3.43 8.86 3.86
CA ILE A 4 -3.18 8.24 2.55
C ILE A 4 -4.37 7.37 2.18
N ILE A 5 -4.80 6.52 3.11
CA ILE A 5 -5.96 5.64 2.93
C ILE A 5 -7.22 6.48 2.67
N ARG A 6 -7.45 7.53 3.47
CA ARG A 6 -8.62 8.39 3.28
C ARG A 6 -8.66 9.03 1.89
N LYS A 7 -7.53 9.52 1.39
CA LYS A 7 -7.44 10.08 0.03
C LYS A 7 -7.61 9.03 -1.07
N ALA A 8 -7.22 7.78 -0.82
CA ALA A 8 -7.37 6.70 -1.79
C ALA A 8 -8.81 6.22 -1.90
N ILE A 9 -9.57 6.20 -0.80
CA ILE A 9 -10.98 5.81 -0.80
C ILE A 9 -11.78 6.68 -1.78
N ASP A 10 -11.55 7.99 -1.74
CA ASP A 10 -12.31 8.98 -2.52
C ASP A 10 -11.81 9.13 -3.99
N LYS A 11 -10.81 8.35 -4.41
CA LYS A 11 -10.26 8.36 -5.77
C LYS A 11 -10.63 7.10 -6.54
N GLU A 12 -10.64 7.22 -7.87
CA GLU A 12 -10.59 6.07 -8.78
C GLU A 12 -9.32 5.27 -8.53
N LYS A 13 -9.44 3.94 -8.50
CA LYS A 13 -8.37 3.01 -8.13
C LYS A 13 -8.07 2.10 -9.30
N SER A 14 -6.79 1.83 -9.52
CA SER A 14 -6.38 0.78 -10.44
C SER A 14 -6.44 -0.54 -9.69
N ILE A 15 -7.48 -1.32 -9.93
CA ILE A 15 -7.66 -2.62 -9.29
C ILE A 15 -6.93 -3.67 -10.12
N GLU A 16 -5.99 -4.36 -9.49
CA GLU A 16 -5.31 -5.52 -10.05
C GLU A 16 -5.78 -6.79 -9.33
N ILE A 17 -5.93 -7.88 -10.08
CA ILE A 17 -6.17 -9.22 -9.54
C ILE A 17 -4.82 -9.90 -9.32
N LYS A 18 -4.61 -10.49 -8.14
CA LYS A 18 -3.40 -11.26 -7.82
C LYS A 18 -3.58 -12.73 -8.17
N THR A 19 -4.15 -13.53 -7.26
CA THR A 19 -4.26 -14.99 -7.43
C THR A 19 -5.65 -15.44 -7.88
N SER A 20 -6.68 -14.65 -7.61
CA SER A 20 -8.07 -14.97 -7.94
C SER A 20 -8.91 -13.71 -8.07
N ASN A 21 -10.10 -13.82 -8.69
CA ASN A 21 -10.98 -12.67 -8.95
C ASN A 21 -11.49 -11.94 -7.69
N VAL A 22 -11.26 -12.51 -6.49
CA VAL A 22 -11.58 -11.88 -5.20
C VAL A 22 -10.33 -11.41 -4.44
N ASP A 23 -9.15 -11.76 -4.92
CA ASP A 23 -7.85 -11.36 -4.37
C ASP A 23 -7.35 -10.12 -5.11
N LEU A 24 -7.74 -8.96 -4.57
CA LEU A 24 -7.53 -7.67 -5.19
C LEU A 24 -6.40 -6.89 -4.50
N VAL A 25 -5.67 -6.13 -5.31
CA VAL A 25 -4.66 -5.18 -4.83
C VAL A 25 -4.75 -3.89 -5.62
N THR A 26 -4.42 -2.79 -4.97
CA THR A 26 -4.40 -1.46 -5.58
C THR A 26 -3.00 -0.85 -5.53
N GLU A 27 -2.79 0.19 -6.31
CA GLU A 27 -1.59 1.01 -6.23
C GLU A 27 -1.37 1.62 -4.83
N THR A 28 -2.45 1.83 -4.08
CA THR A 28 -2.39 2.33 -2.70
C THR A 28 -1.82 1.30 -1.74
N ASP A 29 -2.16 0.02 -1.90
CA ASP A 29 -1.62 -1.05 -1.05
C ASP A 29 -0.09 -1.16 -1.19
N LYS A 30 0.39 -1.18 -2.43
CA LYS A 30 1.84 -1.14 -2.77
C LYS A 30 2.49 0.12 -2.18
N LYS A 31 1.82 1.26 -2.36
CA LYS A 31 1.96 2.53 -1.62
C LYS A 31 2.41 2.37 -0.16
N VAL A 32 1.48 1.78 0.58
CA VAL A 32 1.55 1.65 2.03
C VAL A 32 2.66 0.69 2.43
N GLU A 33 2.81 -0.42 1.71
CA GLU A 33 3.87 -1.41 1.94
C GLU A 33 5.27 -0.78 1.83
N ASP A 34 5.53 -0.01 0.77
CA ASP A 34 6.82 0.65 0.57
C ASP A 34 7.13 1.67 1.67
N LEU A 35 6.13 2.43 2.12
CA LEU A 35 6.28 3.38 3.22
C LEU A 35 6.59 2.68 4.54
N LEU A 36 5.95 1.55 4.81
CA LEU A 36 6.21 0.75 5.99
C LEU A 36 7.62 0.16 5.93
N LYS A 37 8.01 -0.47 4.81
CA LYS A 37 9.37 -1.00 4.61
C LYS A 37 10.44 0.06 4.85
N LYS A 38 10.28 1.25 4.25
CA LYS A 38 11.20 2.38 4.47
C LYS A 38 11.28 2.78 5.93
N GLY A 39 10.13 2.97 6.58
CA GLY A 39 10.09 3.31 8.00
C GLY A 39 10.75 2.26 8.90
N PHE A 40 10.55 0.96 8.60
CA PHE A 40 11.21 -0.12 9.32
C PHE A 40 12.73 -0.13 9.10
N LEU A 41 13.19 0.01 7.85
CA LEU A 41 14.63 0.06 7.53
C LEU A 41 15.32 1.25 8.22
N GLU A 42 14.69 2.42 8.20
CA GLU A 42 15.19 3.63 8.86
C GLU A 42 15.22 3.49 10.38
N SER A 43 14.15 2.93 10.97
CA SER A 43 13.99 2.86 12.43
C SER A 43 14.79 1.73 13.06
N PHE A 44 14.90 0.58 12.40
CA PHE A 44 15.55 -0.60 12.94
C PHE A 44 16.97 -0.80 12.42
N ARG A 45 17.46 0.05 11.51
CA ARG A 45 18.82 0.03 10.96
C ARG A 45 19.29 -1.40 10.65
N ILE A 46 18.40 -2.19 10.06
CA ILE A 46 18.73 -3.50 9.52
C ILE A 46 19.41 -3.21 8.19
N ILE A 47 20.74 -3.16 8.25
CA ILE A 47 21.64 -3.04 7.11
C ILE A 47 21.43 -4.25 6.20
#